data_AF-A0A812WMM1-F1
#
_entry.id   AF-A0A812WMM1-F1
#
_cell.length_a   1.000
_cell.length_b   1.000
_cell.length_c   1.000
_cell.angle_alpha   90.00
_cell.angle_beta   90.00
_cell.angle_gamma   90.00
#
_symmetry.space_group_name_H-M   'P 1'
#
loop_
_entity.id
_entity.type
_entity.pdbx_description
1 polymer ?
#
loop_
_entity_poly.entity_id
_entity_poly.type
_entity_poly.pdbx_seq_one_letter_code
_entity_poly.pdbx_strand_id
1 'polypeptide(L)'
;MGADLFGSFAESTCAALVIAAAAVEGSHHTLADAGWDAMLFPLAISAAGIVICILCGFVATNISPVKEEADIETVLKVQMVLTAVLMLPVIYYLAVFLLPAEFRLEGVRLTEDGHPAKITGSPFKCFICATMGCVGGLIIGLVTEYFTSHSYVPTRELASACKFGTAVNIIQGLALGYKSCIVPVFVLSSGIFVSFQLCDLYGIALAALGMLATLSCGLTIDGFGPISDNAGGIAEMALFGPEVRRRTDALDAAGNTTAAIGKGFAIGSAALVSLALYGAFVVRLRVKTGVNILEPVTFAFLIIGCMIPYWFAALTMKSVGKAAGEMVAEVKRQFSVKDSKGKTLLDGSDELKPDSLTCIHISTE
;
A
#
# COMPACT_ATOMS: atom_id res chain seq x y z
N MET A 1 4.98 4.17 -7.90
CA MET A 1 4.84 3.98 -6.45
C MET A 1 4.55 5.30 -5.73
N GLY A 2 5.43 6.31 -5.74
CA GLY A 2 5.16 7.57 -5.02
C GLY A 2 3.82 8.25 -5.35
N ALA A 3 3.45 8.31 -6.64
CA ALA A 3 2.15 8.85 -7.07
C ALA A 3 0.93 8.00 -6.64
N ASP A 4 1.11 6.69 -6.50
CA ASP A 4 0.06 5.74 -6.11
C ASP A 4 -0.35 5.96 -4.64
N LEU A 5 0.66 5.99 -3.76
CA LEU A 5 0.45 6.29 -2.35
C LEU A 5 -0.01 7.74 -2.10
N PHE A 6 0.40 8.70 -2.95
CA PHE A 6 -0.15 10.05 -2.92
C PHE A 6 -1.66 10.06 -3.21
N GLY A 7 -2.12 9.32 -4.23
CA GLY A 7 -3.53 9.16 -4.53
C GLY A 7 -4.31 8.58 -3.34
N SER A 8 -3.81 7.49 -2.77
CA SER A 8 -4.40 6.86 -1.57
C SER A 8 -4.52 7.83 -0.38
N PHE A 9 -3.48 8.63 -0.14
CA PHE A 9 -3.46 9.63 0.92
C PHE A 9 -4.44 10.79 0.66
N ALA A 10 -4.43 11.32 -0.56
CA ALA A 10 -5.28 12.43 -0.97
C ALA A 10 -6.76 12.02 -0.90
N GLU A 11 -7.12 10.86 -1.45
CA GLU A 11 -8.48 10.35 -1.43
C GLU A 11 -8.96 10.08 0.00
N SER A 12 -8.13 9.47 0.85
CA SER A 12 -8.50 9.18 2.26
C SER A 12 -8.77 10.46 3.04
N THR A 13 -7.91 11.47 2.84
CA THR A 13 -8.07 12.78 3.47
C THR A 13 -9.32 13.49 2.95
N CYS A 14 -9.52 13.54 1.63
CA CYS A 14 -10.68 14.16 1.01
C CYS A 14 -11.99 13.47 1.41
N ALA A 15 -12.03 12.14 1.48
CA ALA A 15 -13.20 11.40 1.94
C ALA A 15 -13.59 11.80 3.37
N ALA A 16 -12.62 11.83 4.29
CA ALA A 16 -12.85 12.26 5.66
C ALA A 16 -13.36 13.71 5.75
N LEU A 17 -12.76 14.62 4.97
CA LEU A 17 -13.17 16.03 4.93
C LEU A 17 -14.58 16.24 4.37
N VAL A 18 -14.91 15.57 3.26
CA VAL A 18 -16.24 15.68 2.62
C VAL A 18 -17.33 15.19 3.56
N ILE A 19 -17.09 14.08 4.26
CA ILE A 19 -18.04 13.53 5.24
C ILE A 19 -18.14 14.45 6.47
N ALA A 20 -17.02 14.99 6.96
CA ALA A 20 -17.02 15.93 8.09
C ALA A 20 -17.74 17.26 7.77
N ALA A 21 -17.66 17.72 6.52
CA ALA A 21 -18.31 18.93 6.04
C ALA A 21 -19.81 18.74 5.69
N ALA A 22 -20.29 17.49 5.65
CA ALA A 22 -21.68 17.21 5.29
C ALA A 22 -22.65 17.77 6.34
N ALA A 23 -23.64 18.53 5.88
CA ALA A 23 -24.67 19.09 6.75
C ALA A 23 -25.65 17.99 7.18
N VAL A 24 -25.94 17.91 8.49
CA VAL A 24 -26.91 16.94 9.02
C VAL A 24 -28.26 17.64 9.21
N GLU A 25 -29.25 17.30 8.39
CA GLU A 25 -30.56 17.94 8.42
C GLU A 25 -31.22 17.86 9.81
N GLY A 26 -31.69 19.01 10.31
CA GLY A 26 -32.34 19.12 11.62
C GLY A 26 -31.45 18.73 12.80
N SER A 27 -30.14 18.88 12.70
CA SER A 27 -29.20 18.67 13.81
C SER A 27 -28.29 19.88 13.98
N HIS A 28 -28.14 20.33 15.23
CA HIS A 28 -27.05 21.22 15.65
C HIS A 28 -25.94 20.35 16.26
N HIS A 29 -24.70 20.84 16.29
CA HIS A 29 -23.50 20.11 16.79
C HIS A 29 -22.91 19.11 15.78
N THR A 30 -22.81 19.51 14.50
CA THR A 30 -21.99 18.80 13.51
C THR A 30 -20.49 19.09 13.70
N LEU A 31 -19.62 18.37 12.99
CA LEU A 31 -18.19 18.70 12.96
C LEU A 31 -17.93 20.09 12.38
N ALA A 32 -18.73 20.53 11.41
CA ALA A 32 -18.66 21.88 10.86
C ALA A 32 -19.06 22.96 11.89
N ASP A 33 -20.08 22.70 12.72
CA ASP A 33 -20.50 23.63 13.77
C ASP A 33 -19.47 23.74 14.90
N ALA A 34 -18.71 22.67 15.15
CA ALA A 34 -17.67 22.63 16.19
C ALA A 34 -16.44 23.49 15.84
N GLY A 35 -16.32 23.94 14.60
CA GLY A 35 -15.27 24.84 14.13
C GLY A 35 -14.15 24.14 13.37
N TRP A 36 -13.15 24.94 12.98
CA TRP A 36 -12.10 24.50 12.06
C TRP A 36 -11.18 23.43 12.65
N ASP A 37 -10.97 23.44 13.97
CA ASP A 37 -10.14 22.45 14.66
C ASP A 37 -10.67 21.03 14.46
N ALA A 38 -11.99 20.84 14.60
CA ALA A 38 -12.64 19.54 14.42
C ALA A 38 -12.64 19.09 12.95
N MET A 39 -12.81 20.03 12.01
CA MET A 39 -12.75 19.72 10.57
C MET A 39 -11.34 19.36 10.10
N LEU A 40 -10.29 19.93 10.72
CA LEU A 40 -8.89 19.67 10.40
C LEU A 40 -8.32 18.44 11.10
N PHE A 41 -9.08 17.75 11.95
CA PHE A 41 -8.63 16.53 12.64
C PHE A 41 -7.98 15.48 11.71
N PRO A 42 -8.54 15.15 10.52
CA PRO A 42 -7.87 14.27 9.58
C PRO A 42 -6.48 14.78 9.15
N LEU A 43 -6.36 16.07 8.83
CA LEU A 43 -5.05 16.66 8.44
C LEU A 43 -4.07 16.67 9.62
N ALA A 44 -4.57 16.86 10.84
CA ALA A 44 -3.73 16.84 12.03
C ALA A 44 -3.11 15.46 12.28
N ILE A 45 -3.83 14.37 12.02
CA ILE A 45 -3.28 13.00 12.06
C ILE A 45 -2.08 12.90 11.11
N SER A 46 -2.24 13.35 9.87
CA SER A 46 -1.18 13.31 8.86
C SER A 46 0.01 14.18 9.22
N ALA A 47 -0.24 15.41 9.70
CA ALA A 47 0.81 16.35 10.10
C ALA A 47 1.62 15.81 11.29
N ALA A 48 0.96 15.25 12.30
CA ALA A 48 1.65 14.63 13.41
C ALA A 48 2.39 13.34 13.00
N GLY A 49 1.83 12.60 12.04
CA GLY A 49 2.46 11.44 11.41
C GLY A 49 3.82 11.76 10.80
N ILE A 50 3.95 12.90 10.11
CA ILE A 50 5.24 13.39 9.57
C ILE A 50 6.27 13.56 10.70
N VAL A 51 5.87 14.23 11.80
CA VAL A 51 6.77 14.46 12.95
C VAL A 51 7.20 13.15 13.59
N ILE A 52 6.27 12.22 13.81
CA ILE A 52 6.57 10.89 14.37
C ILE A 52 7.50 10.11 13.45
N CYS A 53 7.28 10.13 12.13
CA CYS A 53 8.16 9.46 11.17
C CYS A 53 9.57 10.05 11.17
N ILE A 54 9.73 11.38 11.27
CA ILE A 54 11.04 12.03 11.39
C ILE A 54 11.75 11.55 12.67
N LEU A 55 11.07 11.58 13.81
CA LEU A 55 11.63 11.16 15.10
C LEU A 55 12.04 9.68 15.08
N CYS A 56 11.22 8.81 14.50
CA CYS A 56 11.56 7.40 14.37
C CYS A 56 12.71 7.18 13.39
N GLY A 57 12.77 7.94 12.29
CA GLY A 57 13.85 7.87 11.31
C GLY A 57 15.22 8.05 11.96
N PHE A 58 15.35 8.98 12.92
CA PHE A 58 16.58 9.16 13.71
C PHE A 58 17.01 7.90 14.47
N VAL A 59 16.08 7.04 14.87
CA VAL A 59 16.40 5.78 15.54
C VAL A 59 17.16 4.85 14.59
N ALA A 60 16.71 4.71 13.34
CA ALA A 60 17.40 3.87 12.35
C ALA A 60 18.73 4.47 11.87
N THR A 61 18.83 5.80 11.76
CA THR A 61 20.03 6.45 11.22
C THR A 61 21.13 6.69 12.26
N ASN A 62 20.77 6.96 13.53
CA ASN A 62 21.73 7.41 14.54
C ASN A 62 21.82 6.53 15.79
N ILE A 63 20.73 5.90 16.22
CA ILE A 63 20.69 5.14 17.49
C ILE A 63 20.99 3.66 17.27
N SER A 64 20.36 3.06 16.26
CA SER A 64 20.49 1.63 15.93
C SER A 64 20.72 1.42 14.44
N PRO A 65 21.86 1.91 13.88
CA PRO A 65 22.20 1.67 12.48
C PRO A 65 22.50 0.20 12.22
N VAL A 66 22.30 -0.23 10.97
CA VAL A 66 22.68 -1.56 10.47
C VAL A 66 24.18 -1.76 10.65
N LYS A 67 24.58 -2.85 11.32
CA LYS A 67 25.99 -3.22 11.52
C LYS A 67 26.35 -4.45 10.70
N GLU A 68 25.42 -5.40 10.62
CA GLU A 68 25.57 -6.64 9.87
C GLU A 68 24.43 -6.81 8.84
N GLU A 69 24.66 -7.63 7.82
CA GLU A 69 23.67 -7.89 6.75
C GLU A 69 22.36 -8.48 7.32
N ALA A 70 22.43 -9.25 8.40
CA ALA A 70 21.26 -9.83 9.07
C ALA A 70 20.38 -8.77 9.79
N ASP A 71 20.93 -7.58 10.07
CA ASP A 71 20.20 -6.53 10.79
C ASP A 71 19.24 -5.74 9.87
N ILE A 72 19.42 -5.81 8.55
CA ILE A 72 18.74 -4.92 7.58
C ILE A 72 17.21 -5.01 7.71
N GLU A 73 16.64 -6.22 7.59
CA GLU A 73 15.20 -6.44 7.71
C GLU A 73 14.68 -6.06 9.10
N THR A 74 15.48 -6.34 10.14
CA THR A 74 15.11 -6.03 11.53
C THR A 74 15.02 -4.53 11.75
N VAL A 75 15.97 -3.73 11.27
CA VAL A 75 15.96 -2.27 11.41
C VAL A 75 14.77 -1.66 10.68
N LEU A 76 14.48 -2.11 9.45
CA LEU A 76 13.34 -1.65 8.66
C LEU A 76 12.00 -1.97 9.34
N LYS A 77 11.89 -3.18 9.91
CA LYS A 77 10.70 -3.60 10.67
C LYS A 77 10.52 -2.82 11.95
N VAL A 78 11.60 -2.58 12.70
CA VAL A 78 11.55 -1.77 13.93
C VAL A 78 11.04 -0.37 13.62
N GLN A 79 11.43 0.23 12.49
CA GLN A 79 10.89 1.53 12.05
C GLN A 79 9.36 1.48 11.85
N MET A 80 8.86 0.48 11.13
CA MET A 80 7.42 0.30 10.91
C MET A 80 6.65 0.09 12.21
N VAL A 81 7.16 -0.77 13.11
CA VAL A 81 6.53 -1.05 14.41
C VAL A 81 6.56 0.19 15.30
N LEU A 82 7.72 0.85 15.42
CA LEU A 82 7.91 1.99 16.30
C LEU A 82 7.03 3.18 15.88
N THR A 83 7.00 3.49 14.58
CA THR A 83 6.14 4.58 14.06
C THR A 83 4.67 4.30 14.33
N ALA A 84 4.19 3.08 14.05
CA ALA A 84 2.80 2.71 14.30
C ALA A 84 2.44 2.80 15.79
N VAL A 85 3.28 2.26 16.68
CA VAL A 85 3.04 2.28 18.14
C VAL A 85 3.06 3.70 18.70
N LEU A 86 4.02 4.54 18.30
CA LEU A 86 4.11 5.92 18.75
C LEU A 86 2.99 6.79 18.19
N MET A 87 2.42 6.43 17.04
CA MET A 87 1.30 7.17 16.46
C MET A 87 -0.01 6.98 17.25
N LEU A 88 -0.22 5.84 17.93
CA LEU A 88 -1.44 5.57 18.69
C LEU A 88 -1.76 6.61 19.79
N PRO A 89 -0.85 6.91 20.75
CA PRO A 89 -1.13 7.92 21.76
C PRO A 89 -1.31 9.31 21.14
N VAL A 90 -0.61 9.61 20.04
CA VAL A 90 -0.75 10.89 19.33
C VAL A 90 -2.15 11.04 18.73
N ILE A 91 -2.68 10.00 18.06
CA ILE A 91 -4.04 10.00 17.53
C ILE A 91 -5.05 10.19 18.68
N TYR A 92 -4.84 9.54 19.83
CA TYR A 92 -5.70 9.72 21.00
C TYR A 92 -5.73 11.17 21.48
N TYR A 93 -4.56 11.78 21.68
CA TYR A 93 -4.48 13.18 22.12
C TYR A 93 -5.10 14.12 21.09
N LEU A 94 -4.79 13.96 19.79
CA LEU A 94 -5.40 14.77 18.74
C LEU A 94 -6.93 14.66 18.75
N ALA A 95 -7.48 13.46 18.94
CA ALA A 95 -8.92 13.27 19.00
C ALA A 95 -9.52 14.02 20.19
N VAL A 96 -8.93 13.91 21.37
CA VAL A 96 -9.43 14.57 22.60
C VAL A 96 -9.31 16.10 22.52
N PHE A 97 -8.25 16.64 21.90
CA PHE A 97 -8.02 18.09 21.83
C PHE A 97 -8.78 18.78 20.69
N LEU A 98 -8.97 18.11 19.55
CA LEU A 98 -9.54 18.74 18.35
C LEU A 98 -11.02 18.44 18.14
N LEU A 99 -11.52 17.31 18.65
CA LEU A 99 -12.93 16.92 18.47
C LEU A 99 -13.77 17.32 19.71
N PRO A 100 -15.02 17.78 19.51
CA PRO A 100 -15.93 18.02 20.61
C PRO A 100 -16.31 16.70 21.30
N ALA A 101 -16.76 16.77 22.56
CA ALA A 101 -17.13 15.60 23.36
C ALA A 101 -18.14 14.69 22.65
N GLU A 102 -19.11 15.29 21.97
CA GLU A 102 -20.05 14.62 21.08
C GLU A 102 -20.32 15.47 19.84
N PHE A 103 -20.53 14.82 18.71
CA PHE A 103 -20.95 15.46 17.46
C PHE A 103 -21.87 14.54 16.65
N ARG A 104 -22.59 15.13 15.69
CA ARG A 104 -23.50 14.40 14.81
C ARG A 104 -22.91 14.24 13.42
N LEU A 105 -23.03 13.03 12.89
CA LEU A 105 -22.71 12.66 11.51
C LEU A 105 -23.96 12.16 10.81
N GLU A 106 -24.02 12.38 9.50
CA GLU A 106 -25.03 11.79 8.63
C GLU A 106 -24.63 10.35 8.30
N GLY A 107 -25.49 9.40 8.65
CA GLY A 107 -25.30 7.99 8.37
C GLY A 107 -25.86 7.59 7.01
N VAL A 108 -25.30 6.53 6.42
CA VAL A 108 -25.73 6.02 5.11
C VAL A 108 -27.02 5.21 5.21
N ARG A 109 -27.27 4.60 6.36
CA ARG A 109 -28.49 3.84 6.61
C ARG A 109 -29.65 4.80 6.85
N LEU A 110 -30.81 4.49 6.29
CA LEU A 110 -32.02 5.24 6.58
C LEU A 110 -32.76 4.67 7.79
N THR A 111 -33.40 5.56 8.54
CA THR A 111 -34.38 5.23 9.57
C THR A 111 -35.69 4.76 8.94
N GLU A 112 -36.58 4.16 9.73
CA GLU A 112 -37.91 3.72 9.27
C GLU A 112 -38.73 4.86 8.64
N ASP A 113 -38.47 6.10 9.06
CA ASP A 113 -39.13 7.30 8.55
C ASP A 113 -38.53 7.83 7.22
N GLY A 114 -37.53 7.14 6.65
CA GLY A 114 -36.93 7.52 5.38
C GLY A 114 -35.98 8.73 5.46
N HIS A 115 -35.40 8.98 6.64
CA HIS A 115 -34.34 9.98 6.85
C HIS A 115 -32.99 9.30 7.11
N PRO A 116 -31.86 9.90 6.73
CA PRO A 116 -30.53 9.41 7.10
C PRO A 116 -30.38 9.24 8.62
N ALA A 117 -29.80 8.12 9.05
CA ALA A 117 -29.57 7.85 10.46
C ALA A 117 -28.60 8.88 11.05
N LYS A 118 -28.91 9.41 12.23
CA LYS A 118 -28.04 10.36 12.93
C LYS A 118 -27.05 9.58 13.79
N ILE A 119 -25.77 9.60 13.41
CA ILE A 119 -24.72 8.90 14.14
C ILE A 119 -24.09 9.85 15.15
N THR A 120 -23.97 9.42 16.41
CA THR A 120 -23.25 10.18 17.44
C THR A 120 -21.78 9.78 17.44
N GLY A 121 -20.93 10.69 16.96
CA GLY A 121 -19.48 10.58 17.07
C GLY A 121 -18.99 11.07 18.43
N SER A 122 -17.81 10.57 18.83
CA SER A 122 -17.08 11.07 19.99
C SER A 122 -15.57 10.90 19.75
N PRO A 123 -14.70 11.62 20.47
CA PRO A 123 -13.25 11.53 20.31
C PRO A 123 -12.74 10.09 20.42
N PHE A 124 -13.26 9.34 21.40
CA PHE A 124 -12.86 7.96 21.63
C PHE A 124 -13.26 7.02 20.48
N LYS A 125 -14.43 7.23 19.88
CA LYS A 125 -14.86 6.46 18.70
C LYS A 125 -13.96 6.72 17.50
N CYS A 126 -13.64 7.99 17.22
CA CYS A 126 -12.71 8.37 16.15
C CYS A 126 -11.30 7.83 16.36
N PHE A 127 -10.80 7.88 17.60
CA PHE A 127 -9.53 7.27 17.98
C PHE A 127 -9.49 5.77 17.67
N ILE A 128 -10.54 5.02 18.04
CA ILE A 128 -10.62 3.58 17.73
C ILE A 128 -10.62 3.36 16.22
N CYS A 129 -11.41 4.11 15.45
CA CYS A 129 -11.44 3.98 13.98
C CYS A 129 -10.06 4.18 13.35
N ALA A 130 -9.36 5.27 13.69
CA ALA A 130 -8.02 5.53 13.18
C ALA A 130 -7.00 4.49 13.65
N THR A 131 -7.12 4.00 14.89
CA THR A 131 -6.26 2.94 15.44
C THR A 131 -6.46 1.60 14.71
N MET A 132 -7.70 1.23 14.38
CA MET A 132 -8.00 0.03 13.58
C MET A 132 -7.27 0.07 12.23
N GLY A 133 -7.23 1.26 11.62
CA GLY A 133 -6.44 1.54 10.42
C GLY A 133 -4.93 1.35 10.62
N CYS A 134 -4.38 2.05 11.62
CA CYS A 134 -2.94 2.07 11.91
C CYS A 134 -2.42 0.67 12.27
N VAL A 135 -3.09 -0.01 13.20
CA VAL A 135 -2.77 -1.38 13.61
C VAL A 135 -3.02 -2.36 12.46
N GLY A 136 -4.09 -2.15 11.69
CA GLY A 136 -4.38 -2.97 10.51
C GLY A 136 -3.26 -2.91 9.47
N GLY A 137 -2.73 -1.70 9.19
CA GLY A 137 -1.58 -1.50 8.31
C GLY A 137 -0.34 -2.22 8.83
N LEU A 138 -0.05 -2.12 10.13
CA LEU A 138 1.07 -2.83 10.75
C LEU A 138 0.94 -4.35 10.60
N ILE A 139 -0.24 -4.91 10.87
CA ILE A 139 -0.49 -6.36 10.72
C ILE A 139 -0.32 -6.78 9.27
N ILE A 140 -0.86 -6.02 8.31
CA ILE A 140 -0.68 -6.28 6.87
C ILE A 140 0.81 -6.29 6.53
N GLY A 141 1.58 -5.29 6.98
CA GLY A 141 3.02 -5.24 6.76
C GLY A 141 3.76 -6.46 7.31
N LEU A 142 3.48 -6.86 8.55
CA LEU A 142 4.12 -8.03 9.19
C LEU A 142 3.76 -9.35 8.50
N VAL A 143 2.51 -9.50 8.07
CA VAL A 143 2.07 -10.68 7.31
C VAL A 143 2.72 -10.70 5.93
N THR A 144 2.75 -9.57 5.25
CA THR A 144 3.41 -9.46 3.94
C THR A 144 4.89 -9.79 4.05
N GLU A 145 5.58 -9.31 5.09
CA GLU A 145 6.97 -9.68 5.38
C GLU A 145 7.13 -11.20 5.53
N TYR A 146 6.28 -11.84 6.32
CA TYR A 146 6.31 -13.30 6.55
C TYR A 146 6.18 -14.12 5.26
N PHE A 147 5.39 -13.65 4.31
CA PHE A 147 5.16 -14.33 3.02
C PHE A 147 6.17 -13.98 1.93
N THR A 148 7.00 -12.95 2.11
CA THR A 148 7.90 -12.44 1.05
C THR A 148 9.38 -12.48 1.43
N SER A 149 9.73 -12.32 2.71
CA SER A 149 11.12 -12.41 3.15
C SER A 149 11.64 -13.85 3.15
N HIS A 150 12.87 -14.02 2.67
CA HIS A 150 13.61 -15.28 2.67
C HIS A 150 14.03 -15.73 4.09
N SER A 151 13.84 -14.89 5.11
CA SER A 151 14.04 -15.23 6.51
C SER A 151 13.00 -16.24 7.03
N TYR A 152 11.84 -16.34 6.37
CA TYR A 152 10.72 -17.17 6.82
C TYR A 152 10.50 -18.42 5.98
N VAL A 153 9.75 -19.35 6.57
CA VAL A 153 9.43 -20.66 5.98
C VAL A 153 8.76 -20.57 4.61
N PRO A 154 7.73 -19.71 4.36
CA PRO A 154 7.00 -19.76 3.09
C PRO A 154 7.88 -19.47 1.86
N THR A 155 8.75 -18.47 1.94
CA THR A 155 9.68 -18.13 0.85
C THR A 155 10.78 -19.19 0.69
N ARG A 156 11.26 -19.78 1.80
CA ARG A 156 12.25 -20.88 1.76
C ARG A 156 11.68 -22.16 1.16
N GLU A 157 10.41 -22.48 1.44
CA GLU A 157 9.70 -23.58 0.82
C GLU A 157 9.58 -23.36 -0.70
N LEU A 158 9.18 -22.15 -1.12
CA LEU A 158 9.11 -21.80 -2.54
C LEU A 158 10.46 -21.92 -3.24
N ALA A 159 11.54 -21.47 -2.61
CA ALA A 159 12.91 -21.63 -3.13
C ALA A 159 13.32 -23.10 -3.22
N SER A 160 12.95 -23.92 -2.22
CA SER A 160 13.21 -25.36 -2.25
C SER A 160 12.47 -26.09 -3.38
N ALA A 161 11.30 -25.57 -3.78
CA ALA A 161 10.50 -26.09 -4.89
C ALA A 161 11.25 -26.07 -6.24
N CYS A 162 12.23 -25.18 -6.40
CA CYS A 162 13.08 -25.12 -7.59
C CYS A 162 13.81 -26.44 -7.87
N LYS A 163 14.05 -27.27 -6.84
CA LYS A 163 14.65 -28.61 -7.00
C LYS A 163 13.81 -29.56 -7.86
N PHE A 164 12.51 -29.30 -7.99
CA PHE A 164 11.56 -30.10 -8.77
C PHE A 164 11.21 -29.48 -10.13
N GLY A 165 11.86 -28.37 -10.50
CA GLY A 165 11.72 -27.70 -11.78
C GLY A 165 10.75 -26.51 -11.81
N THR A 166 10.78 -25.76 -12.91
CA THR A 166 10.07 -24.47 -13.06
C THR A 166 8.57 -24.57 -12.86
N ALA A 167 7.93 -25.64 -13.37
CA ALA A 167 6.48 -25.81 -13.24
C ALA A 167 6.02 -25.92 -11.78
N VAL A 168 6.76 -26.68 -10.96
CA VAL A 168 6.44 -26.85 -9.53
C VAL A 168 6.63 -25.53 -8.78
N ASN A 169 7.69 -24.79 -9.09
CA ASN A 169 7.93 -23.48 -8.49
C ASN A 169 6.82 -22.47 -8.83
N ILE A 170 6.36 -22.39 -10.08
CA ILE A 170 5.24 -21.52 -10.47
C ILE A 170 3.95 -21.90 -9.73
N ILE A 171 3.61 -23.19 -9.66
CA ILE A 171 2.40 -23.67 -8.98
C ILE A 171 2.43 -23.30 -7.50
N GLN A 172 3.56 -23.54 -6.82
CA GLN A 172 3.70 -23.19 -5.41
C GLN A 172 3.72 -21.69 -5.17
N GLY A 173 4.30 -20.90 -6.08
CA GLY A 173 4.29 -19.44 -6.02
C GLY A 173 2.87 -18.85 -6.13
N LEU A 174 2.05 -19.38 -7.05
CA LEU A 174 0.63 -19.00 -7.15
C LEU A 174 -0.14 -19.35 -5.87
N ALA A 175 0.06 -20.56 -5.34
CA ALA A 175 -0.58 -20.99 -4.10
C ALA A 175 -0.15 -20.13 -2.89
N LEU A 176 1.13 -19.75 -2.82
CA LEU A 176 1.67 -18.84 -1.81
C LEU A 176 0.97 -17.48 -1.86
N GLY A 177 0.84 -16.90 -3.07
CA GLY A 177 0.13 -15.66 -3.30
C GLY A 177 -1.32 -15.72 -2.83
N TYR A 178 -2.08 -16.76 -3.23
CA TYR A 178 -3.47 -16.94 -2.81
C TYR A 178 -3.62 -17.07 -1.28
N LYS A 179 -2.69 -17.79 -0.63
CA LYS A 179 -2.68 -17.95 0.83
C LYS A 179 -2.36 -16.65 1.56
N SER A 180 -1.47 -15.82 1.00
CA SER A 180 -1.04 -14.56 1.63
C SER A 180 -2.18 -13.55 1.87
N CYS A 181 -3.25 -13.62 1.06
CA CYS A 181 -4.38 -12.71 1.13
C CYS A 181 -5.32 -12.94 2.34
N ILE A 182 -5.26 -14.11 2.98
CA ILE A 182 -6.25 -14.53 3.99
C ILE A 182 -6.27 -13.55 5.19
N VAL A 183 -5.12 -13.32 5.81
CA VAL A 183 -5.04 -12.45 7.01
C VAL A 183 -5.33 -10.98 6.67
N PRO A 184 -4.75 -10.38 5.62
CA PRO A 184 -5.10 -9.02 5.21
C PRO A 184 -6.60 -8.79 5.01
N VAL A 185 -7.31 -9.74 4.37
CA VAL A 185 -8.76 -9.62 4.15
C VAL A 185 -9.53 -9.63 5.48
N PHE A 186 -9.15 -10.47 6.45
CA PHE A 186 -9.78 -10.46 7.78
C PHE A 186 -9.51 -9.16 8.54
N VAL A 187 -8.28 -8.64 8.46
CA VAL A 187 -7.90 -7.36 9.08
C VAL A 187 -8.75 -6.23 8.51
N LEU A 188 -8.81 -6.09 7.19
CA LEU A 188 -9.63 -5.06 6.53
C LEU A 188 -11.11 -5.21 6.87
N SER A 189 -11.64 -6.45 6.84
CA SER A 189 -13.04 -6.72 7.17
C SER A 189 -13.38 -6.31 8.60
N SER A 190 -12.50 -6.61 9.56
CA SER A 190 -12.67 -6.20 10.96
C SER A 190 -12.58 -4.68 11.13
N GLY A 191 -11.64 -4.03 10.44
CA GLY A 191 -11.48 -2.57 10.43
C GLY A 191 -12.71 -1.86 9.87
N ILE A 192 -13.25 -2.36 8.76
CA ILE A 192 -14.50 -1.87 8.16
C ILE A 192 -15.65 -2.04 9.14
N PHE A 193 -15.85 -3.25 9.67
CA PHE A 193 -16.97 -3.55 10.55
C PHE A 193 -16.97 -2.66 11.81
N VAL A 194 -15.83 -2.59 12.52
CA VAL A 194 -15.72 -1.79 13.75
C VAL A 194 -15.88 -0.31 13.43
N SER A 195 -15.18 0.21 12.43
CA SER A 195 -15.20 1.64 12.13
C SER A 195 -16.56 2.12 11.64
N PHE A 196 -17.25 1.30 10.83
CA PHE A 196 -18.62 1.57 10.38
C PHE A 196 -19.59 1.61 11.56
N GLN A 197 -19.49 0.68 12.51
CA GLN A 197 -20.37 0.66 13.69
C GLN A 197 -20.18 1.88 14.60
N LEU A 198 -18.96 2.42 14.68
CA LEU A 198 -18.64 3.53 15.56
C LEU A 198 -18.97 4.90 14.95
N CYS A 199 -18.57 5.14 13.70
CA CYS A 199 -18.70 6.44 13.04
C CYS A 199 -19.12 6.34 11.56
N ASP A 200 -19.77 5.25 11.14
CA ASP A 200 -20.20 5.02 9.75
C ASP A 200 -19.03 5.25 8.76
N LEU A 201 -19.29 5.82 7.58
CA LEU A 201 -18.27 6.11 6.57
C LEU A 201 -17.16 7.03 7.07
N TYR A 202 -17.45 7.95 7.99
CA TYR A 202 -16.41 8.81 8.56
C TYR A 202 -15.39 7.96 9.32
N GLY A 203 -15.88 6.96 10.07
CA GLY A 203 -15.02 5.98 10.74
C GLY A 203 -14.14 5.22 9.75
N ILE A 204 -14.71 4.75 8.63
CA ILE A 204 -13.93 4.05 7.60
C ILE A 204 -12.88 4.96 6.97
N ALA A 205 -13.23 6.22 6.68
CA ALA A 205 -12.28 7.20 6.15
C ALA A 205 -11.14 7.49 7.16
N LEU A 206 -11.46 7.59 8.45
CA LEU A 206 -10.46 7.71 9.51
C LEU A 206 -9.58 6.46 9.64
N ALA A 207 -10.13 5.26 9.43
CA ALA A 207 -9.34 4.03 9.40
C ALA A 207 -8.40 4.00 8.18
N ALA A 208 -8.87 4.40 7.00
CA ALA A 208 -8.01 4.54 5.82
C ALA A 208 -6.85 5.50 6.08
N LEU A 209 -7.16 6.66 6.66
CA LEU A 209 -6.15 7.66 7.01
C LEU A 209 -5.22 7.22 8.14
N GLY A 210 -5.74 6.49 9.14
CA GLY A 210 -4.95 5.90 10.22
C GLY A 210 -3.92 4.89 9.72
N MET A 211 -4.28 4.09 8.70
CA MET A 211 -3.34 3.20 8.01
C MET A 211 -2.22 3.98 7.30
N LEU A 212 -2.54 5.17 6.79
CA LEU A 212 -1.60 6.07 6.11
C LEU A 212 -0.98 7.14 7.03
N ALA A 213 -1.26 7.11 8.34
CA ALA A 213 -0.73 8.10 9.27
C ALA A 213 0.80 8.04 9.35
N THR A 214 1.37 6.87 9.13
CA THR A 214 2.83 6.62 9.08
C THR A 214 3.36 6.51 7.66
N LEU A 215 2.66 7.10 6.68
CA LEU A 215 2.99 6.99 5.25
C LEU A 215 4.42 7.45 4.93
N SER A 216 4.93 8.49 5.61
CA SER A 216 6.31 8.95 5.37
C SER A 216 7.33 7.83 5.63
N CYS A 217 7.18 7.08 6.72
CA CYS A 217 8.01 5.91 6.99
C CYS A 217 7.80 4.81 5.94
N GLY A 218 6.55 4.53 5.57
CA GLY A 218 6.21 3.55 4.54
C GLY A 218 6.88 3.85 3.19
N LEU A 219 6.85 5.11 2.75
CA LEU A 219 7.50 5.58 1.54
C LEU A 219 9.03 5.50 1.62
N THR A 220 9.61 5.81 2.79
CA THR A 220 11.07 5.69 2.99
C THR A 220 11.53 4.24 2.85
N ILE A 221 10.84 3.28 3.48
CA ILE A 221 11.23 1.87 3.40
C ILE A 221 10.93 1.24 2.05
N ASP A 222 9.87 1.66 1.34
CA ASP A 222 9.58 1.19 -0.03
C ASP A 222 10.58 1.79 -1.02
N GLY A 223 10.84 3.10 -0.94
CA GLY A 223 11.83 3.79 -1.77
C GLY A 223 13.27 3.29 -1.59
N PHE A 224 13.60 2.72 -0.43
CA PHE A 224 14.88 2.06 -0.17
C PHE A 224 15.16 0.89 -1.12
N GLY A 225 14.15 0.13 -1.55
CA GLY A 225 14.33 -1.04 -2.40
C GLY A 225 14.92 -0.70 -3.78
N PRO A 226 14.25 0.12 -4.60
CA PRO A 226 14.76 0.52 -5.90
C PRO A 226 16.12 1.25 -5.86
N ILE A 227 16.44 1.95 -4.75
CA ILE A 227 17.76 2.56 -4.56
C ILE A 227 18.83 1.46 -4.40
N SER A 228 18.54 0.43 -3.62
CA SER A 228 19.44 -0.69 -3.35
C SER A 228 19.66 -1.57 -4.57
N ASP A 229 18.61 -1.84 -5.34
CA ASP A 229 18.69 -2.55 -6.62
C ASP A 229 19.63 -1.83 -7.61
N ASN A 230 19.40 -0.52 -7.82
CA ASN A 230 20.27 0.29 -8.67
C ASN A 230 21.72 0.33 -8.19
N ALA A 231 21.95 0.39 -6.87
CA ALA A 231 23.30 0.32 -6.32
C ALA A 231 24.00 -1.00 -6.66
N GLY A 232 23.28 -2.13 -6.61
CA GLY A 232 23.79 -3.43 -7.05
C GLY A 232 24.08 -3.47 -8.55
N GLY A 233 23.18 -2.93 -9.37
CA GLY A 233 23.39 -2.82 -10.83
C GLY A 233 24.62 -1.99 -11.19
N ILE A 234 24.82 -0.85 -10.52
CA ILE A 234 26.01 -0.01 -10.68
C ILE A 234 27.27 -0.76 -10.25
N ALA A 235 27.24 -1.46 -9.11
CA ALA A 235 28.38 -2.23 -8.62
C ALA A 235 28.83 -3.31 -9.62
N GLU A 236 27.88 -4.02 -10.24
CA GLU A 236 28.15 -5.05 -11.26
C GLU A 236 28.72 -4.41 -12.54
N MET A 237 28.07 -3.35 -13.06
CA MET A 237 28.53 -2.67 -14.28
C MET A 237 29.88 -1.96 -14.11
N ALA A 238 30.21 -1.51 -12.90
CA ALA A 238 31.49 -0.90 -12.56
C ALA A 238 32.57 -1.93 -12.18
N LEU A 239 32.27 -3.23 -12.25
CA LEU A 239 33.19 -4.34 -11.93
C LEU A 239 33.77 -4.24 -10.51
N PHE A 240 32.97 -3.78 -9.55
CA PHE A 240 33.37 -3.81 -8.15
C PHE A 240 33.54 -5.23 -7.63
N GLY A 241 34.31 -5.37 -6.55
CA GLY A 241 34.59 -6.67 -5.95
C GLY A 241 33.32 -7.39 -5.43
N PRO A 242 33.36 -8.73 -5.30
CA PRO A 242 32.19 -9.54 -4.91
C PRO A 242 31.64 -9.19 -3.53
N GLU A 243 32.46 -8.59 -2.64
CA GLU A 243 31.99 -8.10 -1.35
C GLU A 243 30.97 -6.96 -1.49
N VAL A 244 31.16 -6.04 -2.44
CA VAL A 244 30.22 -4.93 -2.68
C VAL A 244 28.91 -5.49 -3.20
N ARG A 245 28.97 -6.41 -4.17
CA ARG A 245 27.79 -7.07 -4.73
C ARG A 245 27.00 -7.83 -3.67
N ARG A 246 27.67 -8.59 -2.80
CA ARG A 246 27.03 -9.32 -1.68
C ARG A 246 26.26 -8.37 -0.75
N ARG A 247 26.86 -7.24 -0.40
CA ARG A 247 26.20 -6.22 0.45
C ARG A 247 25.00 -5.60 -0.25
N THR A 248 25.09 -5.27 -1.54
CA THR A 248 23.95 -4.72 -2.29
C THR A 248 22.84 -5.74 -2.49
N ASP A 249 23.17 -7.03 -2.70
CA ASP A 249 22.18 -8.10 -2.81
C ASP A 249 21.42 -8.30 -1.48
N ALA A 250 22.10 -8.17 -0.34
CA ALA A 250 21.45 -8.21 0.97
C ALA A 250 20.47 -7.03 1.17
N LEU A 251 20.84 -5.83 0.71
CA LEU A 251 19.98 -4.65 0.75
C LEU A 251 18.78 -4.80 -0.22
N ASP A 252 19.01 -5.30 -1.43
CA ASP A 252 17.96 -5.54 -2.43
C ASP A 252 16.96 -6.61 -1.96
N ALA A 253 17.43 -7.71 -1.36
CA ALA A 253 16.56 -8.73 -0.79
C ALA A 253 15.59 -8.16 0.27
N ALA A 254 16.07 -7.25 1.13
CA ALA A 254 15.21 -6.54 2.06
C ALA A 254 14.28 -5.54 1.34
N GLY A 255 14.79 -4.86 0.31
CA GLY A 255 14.02 -3.97 -0.56
C GLY A 255 12.83 -4.62 -1.27
N ASN A 256 13.00 -5.86 -1.72
CA ASN A 256 11.92 -6.66 -2.32
C ASN A 256 10.78 -6.91 -1.32
N THR A 257 11.13 -7.15 -0.05
CA THR A 257 10.17 -7.32 1.04
C THR A 257 9.46 -6.01 1.36
N THR A 258 10.18 -4.88 1.46
CA THR A 258 9.56 -3.58 1.76
C THR A 258 8.69 -3.05 0.63
N ALA A 259 9.04 -3.33 -0.63
CA ALA A 259 8.19 -3.00 -1.78
C ALA A 259 6.87 -3.79 -1.75
N ALA A 260 6.89 -5.05 -1.28
CA ALA A 260 5.66 -5.82 -1.07
C ALA A 260 4.83 -5.24 0.07
N ILE A 261 5.46 -4.84 1.19
CA ILE A 261 4.79 -4.16 2.30
C ILE A 261 4.11 -2.87 1.82
N GLY A 262 4.82 -2.02 1.05
CA GLY A 262 4.29 -0.79 0.47
C GLY A 262 3.03 -1.02 -0.38
N LYS A 263 3.04 -2.06 -1.22
CA LYS A 263 1.85 -2.50 -1.98
C LYS A 263 0.71 -2.95 -1.06
N GLY A 264 1.02 -3.66 0.02
CA GLY A 264 0.04 -4.07 1.03
C GLY A 264 -0.66 -2.88 1.68
N PHE A 265 0.10 -1.84 2.05
CA PHE A 265 -0.46 -0.58 2.56
C PHE A 265 -1.35 0.11 1.52
N ALA A 266 -0.88 0.25 0.28
CA ALA A 266 -1.64 0.87 -0.80
C ALA A 266 -2.98 0.16 -1.04
N ILE A 267 -2.97 -1.17 -1.14
CA ILE A 267 -4.19 -1.99 -1.32
C ILE A 267 -5.12 -1.85 -0.12
N GLY A 268 -4.59 -1.93 1.10
CA GLY A 268 -5.37 -1.82 2.33
C GLY A 268 -6.07 -0.47 2.46
N SER A 269 -5.35 0.63 2.24
CA SER A 269 -5.93 1.98 2.28
C SER A 269 -6.90 2.19 1.13
N ALA A 270 -6.58 1.72 -0.08
CA ALA A 270 -7.44 1.81 -1.25
C ALA A 270 -8.79 1.11 -1.03
N ALA A 271 -8.80 -0.06 -0.38
CA ALA A 271 -10.03 -0.77 -0.06
C ALA A 271 -10.91 0.01 0.93
N LEU A 272 -10.30 0.57 1.99
CA LEU A 272 -11.02 1.36 2.99
C LEU A 272 -11.58 2.65 2.39
N VAL A 273 -10.76 3.41 1.66
CA VAL A 273 -11.20 4.69 1.06
C VAL A 273 -12.23 4.47 -0.04
N SER A 274 -12.09 3.43 -0.87
CA SER A 274 -13.08 3.10 -1.90
C SER A 274 -14.46 2.86 -1.28
N LEU A 275 -14.52 2.21 -0.12
CA LEU A 275 -15.78 2.01 0.60
C LEU A 275 -16.35 3.31 1.17
N ALA A 276 -15.50 4.17 1.74
CA ALA A 276 -15.93 5.49 2.23
C ALA A 276 -16.47 6.38 1.09
N LEU A 277 -15.77 6.43 -0.05
CA LEU A 277 -16.18 7.18 -1.24
C LEU A 277 -17.43 6.58 -1.88
N TYR A 278 -17.55 5.25 -1.92
CA TYR A 278 -18.76 4.59 -2.39
C TYR A 278 -19.97 4.98 -1.54
N GLY A 279 -19.83 4.99 -0.22
CA GLY A 279 -20.89 5.47 0.65
C GLY A 279 -21.23 6.96 0.41
N ALA A 280 -20.23 7.81 0.26
CA ALA A 280 -20.44 9.23 -0.08
C ALA A 280 -21.16 9.41 -1.42
N PHE A 281 -20.85 8.56 -2.41
CA PHE A 281 -21.54 8.50 -3.69
C PHE A 281 -23.03 8.11 -3.54
N VAL A 282 -23.34 7.11 -2.71
CA VAL A 282 -24.73 6.69 -2.42
C VAL A 282 -25.53 7.81 -1.75
N VAL A 283 -24.94 8.48 -0.75
CA VAL A 283 -25.54 9.65 -0.09
C VAL A 283 -25.78 10.77 -1.10
N ARG A 284 -24.81 11.05 -1.97
CA ARG A 284 -24.91 12.12 -2.97
C ARG A 284 -25.98 11.87 -4.02
N LEU A 285 -26.16 10.61 -4.44
CA LEU A 285 -27.24 10.20 -5.33
C LEU A 285 -28.63 10.22 -4.66
N ARG A 286 -28.69 10.46 -3.35
CA ARG A 286 -29.92 10.45 -2.55
C ARG A 286 -30.67 9.13 -2.70
N VAL A 287 -29.94 8.02 -2.80
CA VAL A 287 -30.53 6.67 -2.86
C VAL A 287 -31.10 6.37 -1.49
N LYS A 288 -32.43 6.53 -1.35
CA LYS A 288 -33.11 6.46 -0.04
C LYS A 288 -33.24 5.04 0.51
N THR A 289 -33.21 4.01 -0.33
CA THR A 289 -33.43 2.62 0.11
C THR A 289 -32.13 1.86 0.37
N GLY A 290 -30.98 2.54 0.29
CA GLY A 290 -29.67 1.89 0.23
C GLY A 290 -29.46 1.15 -1.10
N VAL A 291 -28.32 0.46 -1.22
CA VAL A 291 -28.01 -0.32 -2.42
C VAL A 291 -28.37 -1.78 -2.19
N ASN A 292 -29.44 -2.23 -2.86
CA ASN A 292 -29.92 -3.60 -2.76
C ASN A 292 -29.23 -4.51 -3.79
N ILE A 293 -28.39 -5.42 -3.30
CA ILE A 293 -27.65 -6.39 -4.14
C ILE A 293 -28.60 -7.34 -4.87
N LEU A 294 -29.84 -7.53 -4.40
CA LEU A 294 -30.83 -8.39 -5.06
C LEU A 294 -31.51 -7.71 -6.26
N GLU A 295 -31.31 -6.42 -6.48
CA GLU A 295 -31.85 -5.75 -7.66
C GLU A 295 -31.11 -6.21 -8.93
N PRO A 296 -31.83 -6.56 -10.03
CA PRO A 296 -31.20 -7.12 -11.22
C PRO A 296 -30.09 -6.25 -11.82
N VAL A 297 -30.28 -4.92 -11.84
CA VAL A 297 -29.28 -3.98 -12.35
C VAL A 297 -28.06 -3.96 -11.43
N THR A 298 -28.27 -3.81 -10.12
CA THR A 298 -27.18 -3.81 -9.12
C THR A 298 -26.35 -5.09 -9.19
N PHE A 299 -27.00 -6.26 -9.22
CA PHE A 299 -26.29 -7.55 -9.29
C PHE A 299 -25.54 -7.73 -10.62
N ALA A 300 -26.15 -7.37 -11.75
CA ALA A 300 -25.51 -7.47 -13.06
C ALA A 300 -24.24 -6.62 -13.13
N PHE A 301 -24.30 -5.37 -12.65
CA PHE A 301 -23.13 -4.48 -12.63
C PHE A 301 -22.12 -4.84 -11.53
N LEU A 302 -22.53 -5.51 -10.44
CA LEU A 302 -21.61 -6.09 -9.46
C LEU A 302 -20.73 -7.18 -10.11
N ILE A 303 -21.32 -8.10 -10.89
CA ILE A 303 -20.57 -9.13 -11.63
C ILE A 303 -19.60 -8.50 -12.64
N ILE A 304 -20.06 -7.51 -13.40
CA ILE A 304 -19.21 -6.78 -14.35
C ILE A 304 -18.05 -6.11 -13.59
N GLY A 305 -18.34 -5.44 -12.47
CA GLY A 305 -17.35 -4.81 -11.61
C GLY A 305 -16.27 -5.77 -11.11
N CYS A 306 -16.65 -6.96 -10.64
CA CYS A 306 -15.71 -8.00 -10.19
C CYS A 306 -14.79 -8.52 -11.32
N MET A 307 -15.23 -8.46 -12.58
CA MET A 307 -14.46 -8.89 -13.74
C MET A 307 -13.41 -7.85 -14.18
N ILE A 308 -13.66 -6.55 -13.95
CA ILE A 308 -12.78 -5.46 -14.41
C ILE A 308 -11.30 -5.64 -13.97
N PRO A 309 -10.98 -6.00 -12.71
CA PRO A 309 -9.59 -6.23 -12.31
C PRO A 309 -8.89 -7.35 -13.10
N TYR A 310 -9.62 -8.41 -13.46
CA TYR A 310 -9.08 -9.50 -14.29
C TYR A 310 -8.83 -9.05 -15.72
N TRP A 311 -9.75 -8.26 -16.29
CA TRP A 311 -9.56 -7.69 -17.62
C TRP A 311 -8.35 -6.75 -17.65
N PHE A 312 -8.21 -5.88 -16.64
CA PHE A 312 -7.06 -5.00 -16.51
C PHE A 312 -5.74 -5.78 -16.36
N ALA A 313 -5.72 -6.83 -15.54
CA ALA A 313 -4.56 -7.72 -15.41
C ALA A 313 -4.20 -8.40 -16.74
N ALA A 314 -5.20 -8.87 -17.50
CA ALA A 314 -4.96 -9.48 -18.81
C ALA A 314 -4.34 -8.50 -19.82
N LEU A 315 -4.81 -7.24 -19.85
CA LEU A 315 -4.25 -6.20 -20.71
C LEU A 315 -2.78 -5.90 -20.34
N THR A 316 -2.52 -5.65 -19.05
CA THR A 316 -1.17 -5.31 -18.58
C THR A 316 -0.18 -6.47 -18.74
N MET A 317 -0.56 -7.71 -18.40
CA MET A 317 0.28 -8.90 -18.60
C MET A 317 0.58 -9.15 -20.08
N LYS A 318 -0.40 -8.97 -20.98
CA LYS A 318 -0.20 -9.13 -22.42
C LYS A 318 0.76 -8.07 -22.97
N SER A 319 0.63 -6.82 -22.54
CA SER A 319 1.54 -5.74 -22.94
C SER A 319 2.98 -6.02 -22.51
N VAL A 320 3.19 -6.41 -21.25
CA VAL A 320 4.52 -6.80 -20.75
C VAL A 320 5.07 -8.00 -21.51
N GLY A 321 4.25 -9.02 -21.79
CA GLY A 321 4.67 -10.19 -22.55
C GLY A 321 5.12 -9.88 -23.97
N LYS A 322 4.46 -8.94 -24.66
CA LYS A 322 4.85 -8.46 -25.98
C LYS A 322 6.22 -7.76 -25.92
N ALA A 323 6.35 -6.75 -25.06
CA ALA A 323 7.59 -5.98 -24.91
C ALA A 323 8.78 -6.87 -24.47
N ALA A 324 8.55 -7.81 -23.54
CA ALA A 324 9.57 -8.77 -23.12
C ALA A 324 10.00 -9.70 -24.26
N GLY A 325 9.08 -10.13 -25.11
CA GLY A 325 9.40 -10.94 -26.29
C GLY A 325 10.30 -10.19 -27.28
N GLU A 326 10.00 -8.92 -27.56
CA GLU A 326 10.81 -8.04 -28.41
C GLU A 326 12.19 -7.77 -27.78
N MET A 327 12.24 -7.49 -26.47
CA MET A 327 13.48 -7.30 -25.71
C MET A 327 14.39 -8.55 -25.80
N VAL A 328 13.83 -9.74 -25.60
CA VAL A 328 14.59 -11.00 -25.70
C VAL A 328 15.11 -11.22 -27.12
N ALA A 329 14.31 -10.93 -28.14
CA ALA A 329 14.75 -11.04 -29.54
C ALA A 329 15.90 -10.09 -29.84
N GLU A 330 15.82 -8.84 -29.38
CA GLU A 330 16.87 -7.83 -29.58
C GLU A 330 18.17 -8.18 -28.83
N VAL A 331 18.09 -8.57 -27.56
CA VAL A 331 19.28 -8.99 -26.79
C VAL A 331 19.95 -10.21 -27.44
N LYS A 332 19.17 -11.20 -27.91
CA LYS A 332 19.70 -12.33 -28.68
C LYS A 332 20.35 -11.88 -29.99
N ARG A 333 19.77 -10.91 -30.69
CA ARG A 333 20.35 -10.33 -31.90
C ARG A 333 21.70 -9.71 -31.57
N GLN A 334 21.80 -8.83 -30.58
CA GLN A 334 23.06 -8.19 -30.19
C GLN A 334 24.13 -9.22 -29.79
N PHE A 335 23.78 -10.25 -29.02
CA PHE A 335 24.73 -11.31 -28.64
C PHE A 335 25.21 -12.20 -29.80
N SER A 336 24.47 -12.25 -30.92
CA SER A 336 24.85 -13.06 -32.09
C SER A 336 25.66 -12.29 -33.14
N VAL A 337 25.70 -10.95 -33.06
CA VAL A 337 26.53 -10.12 -33.95
C VAL A 337 28.02 -10.40 -33.69
N LYS A 338 28.80 -10.48 -34.77
CA LYS A 338 30.25 -10.70 -34.74
C LYS A 338 30.99 -9.47 -35.23
N ASP A 339 32.14 -9.20 -34.61
CA ASP A 339 33.06 -8.16 -35.05
C ASP A 339 33.91 -8.59 -36.25
N SER A 340 34.83 -7.72 -36.67
CA SER A 340 35.74 -7.99 -37.79
C SER A 340 36.68 -9.19 -37.56
N LYS A 341 36.86 -9.61 -36.31
CA LYS A 341 37.68 -10.74 -35.85
C LYS A 341 36.85 -11.99 -35.52
N GLY A 342 35.53 -11.94 -35.76
CA GLY A 342 34.61 -13.04 -35.49
C GLY A 342 34.20 -13.22 -34.04
N LYS A 343 34.56 -12.30 -33.13
CA LYS A 343 34.16 -12.32 -31.70
C LYS A 343 32.77 -11.70 -31.51
N THR A 344 32.02 -12.23 -30.56
CA THR A 344 30.74 -11.67 -30.11
C THR A 344 30.91 -10.73 -28.91
N LEU A 345 29.83 -10.07 -28.49
CA LEU A 345 29.79 -9.34 -27.22
C LEU A 345 30.12 -10.25 -26.02
N LEU A 346 29.72 -11.52 -26.04
CA LEU A 346 29.97 -12.48 -24.96
C LEU A 346 31.44 -12.88 -24.85
N ASP A 347 32.18 -12.82 -25.95
CA ASP A 347 33.61 -13.12 -26.01
C ASP A 347 34.50 -11.92 -25.61
N GLY A 348 33.87 -10.79 -25.21
CA GLY A 348 34.56 -9.56 -24.87
C GLY A 348 35.22 -8.89 -26.07
N SER A 349 34.48 -8.71 -27.18
CA SER A 349 34.95 -7.89 -28.31
C SER A 349 35.17 -6.43 -27.88
N ASP A 350 36.32 -5.85 -28.24
CA ASP A 350 36.62 -4.43 -28.01
C ASP A 350 35.94 -3.50 -29.04
N GLU A 351 35.50 -4.07 -30.17
CA GLU A 351 34.87 -3.34 -31.29
C GLU A 351 33.35 -3.20 -31.11
N LEU A 352 32.72 -4.19 -30.48
CA LEU A 352 31.28 -4.21 -30.23
C LEU A 352 30.98 -3.65 -28.84
N LYS A 353 30.04 -2.71 -28.77
CA LYS A 353 29.44 -2.25 -27.51
C LYS A 353 27.96 -2.61 -27.49
N PRO A 354 27.40 -2.98 -26.34
CA PRO A 354 25.97 -3.22 -26.22
C PRO A 354 25.20 -1.93 -26.54
N ASP A 355 24.15 -2.07 -27.34
CA ASP A 355 23.27 -0.96 -27.69
C ASP A 355 22.08 -0.92 -26.74
N SER A 356 22.25 -0.20 -25.63
CA SER A 356 21.20 0.01 -24.64
C SER A 356 20.08 0.92 -25.15
N LEU A 357 20.33 1.78 -26.15
CA LEU A 357 19.31 2.73 -26.64
C LEU A 357 18.19 2.00 -27.35
N THR A 358 18.51 0.96 -28.13
CA THR A 358 17.47 0.14 -28.77
C THR A 358 16.62 -0.59 -27.73
N CYS A 359 17.22 -1.14 -26.67
CA CYS A 359 16.46 -1.74 -25.56
C CYS A 359 15.55 -0.72 -24.87
N ILE A 360 16.05 0.49 -24.59
CA ILE A 360 15.26 1.58 -24.01
C ILE A 360 14.08 1.93 -24.93
N HIS A 361 14.31 2.04 -26.24
CA HIS A 361 13.27 2.33 -27.23
C HIS A 361 12.15 1.28 -27.20
N ILE A 362 12.49 0.00 -27.22
CA ILE A 362 11.51 -1.11 -27.15
C ILE A 362 10.64 -0.99 -25.88
N SER A 363 11.22 -0.63 -24.74
CA SER A 363 10.45 -0.47 -23.51
C SER A 363 9.65 0.84 -23.41
N THR A 364 9.98 1.83 -24.25
CA THR A 364 9.37 3.16 -24.24
C THR A 364 8.15 3.24 -25.16
N GLU A 365 8.17 2.52 -26.29
CA GLU A 365 7.05 2.45 -27.27
C GLU A 365 5.88 1.56 -26.82
#